data_AF-A0A925BB69-F1
#
_entry.id   AF-A0A925BB69-F1
#
_cell.length_a   1.000
_cell.length_b   1.000
_cell.length_c   1.000
_cell.angle_alpha   90.00
_cell.angle_beta   90.00
_cell.angle_gamma   90.00
#
_symmetry.space_group_name_H-M   'P 1'
#
loop_
_entity.id
_entity.type
_entity.pdbx_description
1 polymer ?
#
loop_
_entity_poly.entity_id
_entity_poly.type
_entity_poly.pdbx_seq_one_letter_code
_entity_poly.pdbx_strand_id
1 'polypeptide(L)'
;MKVAIFTALCALASWPTGAIAGDADRVARAVAKEGSSYWTEYETRIGRPMRKWGCQELGRVDGGTVFYPFSGPDLPTPVQLFPDADRYVLVSMQKAEPPPPLDRMSPKELESYAADFRKA
;
A
#
# COMPACT_ATOMS: atom_id res chain seq x y z
N MET A 1 -25.39 -10.12 -17.11
CA MET A 1 -24.11 -10.21 -17.84
C MET A 1 -23.02 -10.44 -16.79
N LYS A 2 -22.46 -11.66 -16.71
CA LYS A 2 -21.42 -12.02 -15.73
C LYS A 2 -20.07 -11.78 -16.41
N VAL A 3 -19.32 -10.78 -15.95
CA VAL A 3 -17.93 -10.59 -16.38
C VAL A 3 -17.04 -11.39 -15.45
N ALA A 4 -16.43 -12.44 -16.01
CA ALA A 4 -15.46 -13.28 -15.35
C ALA A 4 -14.09 -12.58 -15.35
N ILE A 5 -13.51 -12.40 -14.16
CA ILE A 5 -12.11 -12.01 -13.99
C ILE A 5 -11.26 -13.30 -14.14
N PHE A 6 -10.62 -13.43 -15.29
CA PHE A 6 -9.42 -14.24 -15.52
C PHE A 6 -8.46 -13.24 -16.18
N THR A 7 -7.34 -12.83 -15.59
CA THR A 7 -6.14 -13.65 -15.53
C THR A 7 -5.12 -12.92 -14.65
N ALA A 8 -4.87 -13.42 -13.44
CA ALA A 8 -3.63 -13.16 -12.70
C ALA A 8 -3.25 -14.46 -11.97
N LEU A 9 -3.22 -15.55 -12.74
CA LEU A 9 -2.92 -16.89 -12.24
C LEU A 9 -1.72 -17.43 -13.02
N CYS A 10 -0.54 -16.78 -12.92
CA CYS A 10 0.71 -17.37 -13.42
C CYS A 10 2.03 -16.80 -12.87
N ALA A 11 2.04 -15.97 -11.81
CA ALA A 11 3.30 -15.48 -11.21
C ALA A 11 3.51 -15.89 -9.74
N LEU A 12 2.71 -16.81 -9.20
CA LEU A 12 2.86 -17.31 -7.82
C LEU A 12 3.53 -18.69 -7.72
N ALA A 13 4.01 -19.27 -8.83
CA ALA A 13 4.42 -20.68 -8.88
C ALA A 13 5.94 -20.93 -8.84
N SER A 14 6.75 -19.98 -8.37
CA SER A 14 8.21 -20.22 -8.22
C SER A 14 8.86 -19.41 -7.11
N TRP A 15 8.21 -19.34 -5.94
CA TRP A 15 8.92 -18.98 -4.72
C TRP A 15 9.59 -20.23 -4.16
N PRO A 16 10.90 -20.23 -3.88
CA PRO A 16 11.58 -21.39 -3.32
C PRO A 16 11.06 -21.64 -1.90
N THR A 17 10.27 -22.68 -1.72
CA THR A 17 9.78 -23.19 -0.43
C THR A 17 10.87 -24.01 0.27
N GLY A 18 12.05 -23.43 0.45
CA GLY A 18 13.18 -24.08 1.11
C GLY A 18 13.55 -23.38 2.41
N ALA A 19 13.07 -23.85 3.54
CA ALA A 19 13.57 -23.58 4.91
C ALA A 19 13.71 -22.12 5.41
N ILE A 20 13.35 -21.08 4.64
CA ILE A 20 13.33 -19.66 5.06
C ILE A 20 11.93 -19.19 5.53
N ALA A 21 10.91 -20.03 5.35
CA ALA A 21 9.51 -19.65 5.56
C ALA A 21 9.17 -19.29 7.01
N GLY A 22 9.73 -19.97 8.02
CA GLY A 22 9.34 -19.75 9.42
C GLY A 22 9.72 -18.36 9.97
N ASP A 23 10.94 -17.90 9.67
CA ASP A 23 11.44 -16.60 10.11
C ASP A 23 10.86 -15.47 9.25
N ALA A 24 10.80 -15.64 7.93
CA ALA A 24 10.20 -14.67 7.02
C ALA A 24 8.71 -14.46 7.30
N ASP A 25 7.95 -15.53 7.57
CA ASP A 25 6.54 -15.44 7.92
C ASP A 25 6.30 -14.77 9.27
N ARG A 26 7.17 -15.01 10.26
CA ARG A 26 7.10 -14.32 11.56
C ARG A 26 7.35 -12.83 11.39
N VAL A 27 8.40 -12.47 10.66
CA VAL A 27 8.76 -11.07 10.37
C VAL A 27 7.63 -10.39 9.59
N ALA A 28 7.09 -11.05 8.55
CA ALA A 28 5.97 -10.53 7.77
C ALA A 28 4.72 -10.28 8.63
N ARG A 29 4.37 -11.19 9.54
CA ARG A 29 3.26 -10.99 10.48
C ARG A 29 3.50 -9.84 11.45
N ALA A 30 4.73 -9.67 11.94
CA ALA A 30 5.08 -8.56 12.82
C ALA A 30 4.94 -7.21 12.09
N VAL A 31 5.52 -7.09 10.89
CA VAL A 31 5.40 -5.90 10.03
C VAL A 31 3.94 -5.62 9.68
N ALA A 32 3.14 -6.65 9.36
CA ALA A 32 1.72 -6.47 9.07
C ALA A 32 0.92 -5.96 10.28
N LYS A 33 1.22 -6.46 11.49
CA LYS A 33 0.59 -6.00 12.74
C LYS A 33 0.91 -4.53 13.01
N GLU A 34 2.17 -4.15 12.90
CA GLU A 34 2.61 -2.77 13.12
C GLU A 34 2.05 -1.84 12.06
N GLY A 35 2.15 -2.21 10.78
CA GLY A 35 1.51 -1.49 9.68
C GLY A 35 0.01 -1.28 9.89
N SER A 36 -0.69 -2.26 10.45
CA SER A 36 -2.12 -2.12 10.80
C SER A 36 -2.36 -1.12 11.93
N SER A 37 -1.46 -1.05 12.93
CA SER A 37 -1.53 -0.06 14.00
C SER A 37 -1.32 1.35 13.46
N TYR A 38 -0.27 1.57 12.66
CA TYR A 38 -0.01 2.85 12.02
C TYR A 38 -1.13 3.28 11.09
N TRP A 39 -1.70 2.34 10.33
CA TRP A 39 -2.85 2.61 9.49
C TRP A 39 -4.06 3.07 10.32
N THR A 40 -4.31 2.41 11.46
CA THR A 40 -5.38 2.79 12.37
C THR A 40 -5.18 4.20 12.94
N GLU A 41 -3.96 4.54 13.31
CA GLU A 41 -3.61 5.89 13.78
C GLU A 41 -3.77 6.94 12.67
N TYR A 42 -3.22 6.67 11.47
CA TYR A 42 -3.37 7.51 10.29
C TYR A 42 -4.85 7.77 9.98
N GLU A 43 -5.66 6.71 9.90
CA GLU A 43 -7.10 6.83 9.65
C GLU A 43 -7.80 7.68 10.71
N THR A 44 -7.38 7.56 11.98
CA THR A 44 -7.97 8.30 13.08
C THR A 44 -7.61 9.78 13.06
N ARG A 45 -6.33 10.10 12.81
CA ARG A 45 -5.80 11.46 12.92
C ARG A 45 -5.91 12.26 11.62
N ILE A 46 -5.86 11.59 10.47
CA ILE A 46 -5.72 12.22 9.16
C ILE A 46 -6.80 11.73 8.20
N GLY A 47 -6.90 10.43 7.94
CA GLY A 47 -7.75 9.87 6.88
C GLY A 47 -9.23 10.21 7.05
N ARG A 48 -9.84 9.86 8.20
CA ARG A 48 -11.26 10.15 8.46
C ARG A 48 -11.56 11.65 8.53
N PRO A 49 -10.77 12.49 9.23
CA PRO A 49 -10.97 13.95 9.17
C PRO A 49 -10.89 14.52 7.76
N MET A 50 -9.91 14.09 6.96
CA MET A 50 -9.73 14.53 5.57
C MET A 50 -10.93 14.13 4.70
N ARG A 51 -11.40 12.89 4.80
CA ARG A 51 -12.59 12.42 4.09
C ARG A 51 -13.85 13.16 4.50
N LYS A 52 -14.00 13.45 5.81
CA LYS A 52 -15.12 14.25 6.32
C LYS A 52 -15.11 15.65 5.72
N TRP A 53 -13.96 16.31 5.75
CA TRP A 53 -13.79 17.63 5.15
C TRP A 53 -14.04 17.61 3.63
N GLY A 54 -13.48 16.61 2.92
CA GLY A 54 -13.67 16.43 1.48
C GLY A 54 -15.15 16.28 1.11
N CYS A 55 -15.92 15.50 1.89
CA CYS A 55 -17.36 15.38 1.69
C CYS A 55 -18.14 16.70 1.91
N GLN A 56 -17.60 17.63 2.69
CA GLN A 56 -18.25 18.90 3.03
C GLN A 56 -17.91 20.00 2.02
N GLU A 57 -16.65 20.07 1.59
CA GLU A 57 -16.14 21.20 0.80
C GLU A 57 -15.96 20.87 -0.69
N LEU A 58 -15.75 19.60 -1.03
CA LEU A 58 -15.59 19.19 -2.43
C LEU A 58 -16.94 18.77 -2.99
N GLY A 59 -17.21 19.19 -4.23
CA GLY A 59 -18.33 18.66 -4.99
C GLY A 59 -18.17 17.16 -5.17
N ARG A 60 -19.23 16.38 -4.92
CA ARG A 60 -19.22 14.95 -5.25
C ARG A 60 -19.24 14.78 -6.76
N VAL A 61 -18.29 13.98 -7.24
CA VAL A 61 -18.25 13.49 -8.61
C VAL A 61 -18.27 11.98 -8.49
N ASP A 62 -19.35 11.35 -8.97
CA ASP A 62 -19.43 9.90 -9.02
C ASP A 62 -18.56 9.40 -10.17
N GLY A 63 -17.61 8.51 -9.88
CA GLY A 63 -16.71 7.95 -10.87
C GLY A 63 -15.68 8.93 -11.42
N GLY A 64 -15.20 8.65 -12.63
CA GLY A 64 -14.25 9.49 -13.35
C GLY A 64 -12.78 9.20 -13.03
N THR A 65 -11.90 10.12 -13.45
CA THR A 65 -10.45 9.96 -13.30
C THR A 65 -9.88 11.09 -12.44
N VAL A 66 -9.23 10.70 -11.34
CA VAL A 66 -8.42 11.60 -10.51
C VAL A 66 -7.01 11.65 -11.09
N PHE A 67 -6.65 12.80 -11.65
CA PHE A 67 -5.30 13.08 -12.09
C PHE A 67 -4.53 13.78 -10.97
N TYR A 68 -3.51 13.12 -10.41
CA TYR A 68 -2.80 13.58 -9.23
C TYR A 68 -1.29 13.72 -9.54
N PRO A 69 -0.87 14.88 -10.08
CA PRO A 69 0.54 15.15 -10.34
C PRO A 69 1.29 15.41 -9.02
N PHE A 70 2.58 15.06 -9.00
CA PHE A 70 3.46 15.11 -7.83
C PHE A 70 3.11 14.12 -6.72
N SER A 71 2.55 12.96 -7.08
CA SER A 71 2.04 11.98 -6.11
C SER A 71 3.12 11.34 -5.24
N GLY A 72 4.32 11.09 -5.77
CA GLY A 72 5.23 10.11 -5.17
C GLY A 72 4.47 8.81 -4.82
N PRO A 73 4.67 8.23 -3.61
CA PRO A 73 3.91 7.09 -3.10
C PRO A 73 2.56 7.46 -2.43
N ASP A 74 2.10 8.71 -2.50
CA ASP A 74 0.89 9.20 -1.81
C ASP A 74 -0.41 8.85 -2.55
N LEU A 75 -0.76 7.57 -2.54
CA LEU A 75 -2.11 7.12 -2.90
C LEU A 75 -3.18 7.47 -1.84
N PRO A 76 -2.92 7.43 -0.52
CA PRO A 76 -3.96 7.66 0.47
C PRO A 76 -4.68 9.00 0.31
N THR A 77 -3.95 10.10 0.07
CA THR A 77 -4.57 11.44 -0.05
C THR A 77 -5.69 11.51 -1.10
N PRO A 78 -5.45 11.21 -2.40
CA PRO A 78 -6.51 11.31 -3.40
C PRO A 78 -7.67 10.34 -3.14
N VAL A 79 -7.43 9.17 -2.53
CA VAL A 79 -8.48 8.21 -2.17
C VAL A 79 -9.38 8.73 -1.04
N GLN A 80 -8.82 9.45 -0.05
CA GLN A 80 -9.66 10.03 1.01
C GLN A 80 -10.53 11.18 0.50
N LEU A 81 -10.02 11.95 -0.47
CA LEU A 81 -10.72 13.12 -1.03
C LEU A 81 -11.77 12.73 -2.08
N PHE A 82 -11.48 11.74 -2.92
CA PHE A 82 -12.33 11.31 -4.04
C PHE A 82 -12.59 9.80 -4.01
N PRO A 83 -13.17 9.24 -2.94
CA PRO A 83 -13.27 7.80 -2.73
C PRO A 83 -14.05 7.06 -3.82
N ASP A 84 -14.93 7.77 -4.53
CA ASP A 84 -15.83 7.22 -5.54
C ASP A 84 -15.26 7.29 -6.98
N ALA A 85 -13.99 7.66 -7.16
CA ALA A 85 -13.36 7.71 -8.48
C ALA A 85 -13.10 6.32 -9.08
N ASP A 86 -13.29 6.19 -10.40
CA ASP A 86 -13.05 4.92 -11.12
C ASP A 86 -11.56 4.66 -11.37
N ARG A 87 -10.75 5.72 -11.44
CA ARG A 87 -9.35 5.66 -11.82
C ARG A 87 -8.52 6.72 -11.13
N TYR A 88 -7.36 6.32 -10.60
CA TYR A 88 -6.32 7.20 -10.08
C TYR A 88 -5.11 7.16 -10.99
N VAL A 89 -4.69 8.32 -11.49
CA VAL A 89 -3.46 8.48 -12.28
C VAL A 89 -2.47 9.29 -11.43
N LEU A 90 -1.57 8.56 -10.77
CA LEU A 90 -0.50 9.10 -9.93
C LEU A 90 0.72 9.39 -10.82
N VAL A 91 1.16 10.64 -10.87
CA VAL A 91 2.33 11.05 -11.68
C VAL A 91 3.38 11.63 -10.77
N SER A 92 4.62 11.14 -10.88
CA SER A 92 5.77 11.66 -10.15
C SER A 92 6.97 11.85 -11.08
N MET A 93 7.80 12.84 -10.77
CA MET A 93 9.12 13.00 -11.39
C MET A 93 10.20 12.20 -10.66
N GLN A 94 9.91 11.71 -9.44
CA GLN A 94 10.82 10.84 -8.71
C GLN A 94 10.84 9.47 -9.37
N LYS A 95 12.05 8.92 -9.54
CA LYS A 95 12.20 7.54 -9.98
C LYS A 95 11.73 6.60 -8.87
N ALA A 96 10.90 5.63 -9.23
CA ALA A 96 10.61 4.52 -8.34
C ALA A 96 11.86 3.64 -8.27
N GLU A 97 12.42 3.49 -7.08
CA GLU A 97 13.42 2.45 -6.82
C GLU A 97 12.73 1.08 -6.75
N PRO A 98 13.41 -0.01 -7.13
CA PRO A 98 12.84 -1.34 -7.02
C PRO A 98 12.55 -1.68 -5.54
N PRO A 99 11.52 -2.50 -5.28
CA PRO A 99 11.28 -3.00 -3.93
C PRO A 99 12.52 -3.76 -3.42
N PRO A 100 12.79 -3.73 -2.11
CA PRO A 100 13.92 -4.44 -1.54
C PRO A 100 13.83 -5.95 -1.83
N PRO A 101 14.95 -6.61 -2.21
CA PRO A 101 14.96 -8.04 -2.55
C PRO A 101 14.94 -8.89 -1.29
N LEU A 102 13.75 -9.01 -0.66
CA LEU A 102 13.57 -9.69 0.63
C LEU A 102 14.03 -11.15 0.60
N ASP A 103 13.94 -11.82 -0.55
CA ASP A 103 14.37 -13.20 -0.79
C ASP A 103 15.90 -13.38 -0.72
N ARG A 104 16.67 -12.29 -0.83
CA ARG A 104 18.13 -12.30 -0.80
C ARG A 104 18.72 -11.75 0.49
N MET A 105 17.88 -11.32 1.43
CA MET A 105 18.31 -10.80 2.71
C MET A 105 18.60 -11.94 3.69
N SER A 106 19.70 -11.82 4.43
CA SER A 106 19.94 -12.67 5.60
C SER A 106 18.88 -12.41 6.69
N PRO A 107 18.66 -13.36 7.63
CA PRO A 107 17.72 -13.15 8.73
C PRO A 107 17.98 -11.88 9.55
N LYS A 108 19.25 -11.48 9.70
CA LYS A 108 19.63 -10.25 10.40
C LYS A 108 19.23 -9.00 9.61
N GLU A 109 19.38 -9.02 8.29
CA GLU A 109 18.95 -7.91 7.42
C GLU A 109 17.43 -7.79 7.38
N LEU A 110 16.70 -8.91 7.33
CA LEU A 110 15.23 -8.92 7.43
C LEU A 110 14.74 -8.34 8.75
N GLU A 111 15.37 -8.70 9.86
CA GLU A 111 15.02 -8.16 11.18
C GLU A 111 15.33 -6.66 11.28
N SER A 112 16.47 -6.22 10.74
CA SER A 112 16.82 -4.79 10.68
C SER A 112 15.82 -4.01 9.83
N TYR A 113 15.48 -4.55 8.64
CA TYR A 113 14.50 -3.96 7.74
C TYR A 113 13.12 -3.84 8.41
N ALA A 114 12.67 -4.90 9.07
CA ALA A 114 11.42 -4.87 9.83
C ALA A 114 11.44 -3.89 11.00
N ALA A 115 12.59 -3.73 11.66
CA ALA A 115 12.74 -2.79 12.77
C ALA A 115 12.66 -1.31 12.32
N ASP A 116 12.89 -0.99 11.05
CA ASP A 116 12.73 0.38 10.56
C ASP A 116 11.26 0.78 10.43
N PHE A 117 10.36 -0.18 10.19
CA PHE A 117 8.91 0.05 10.23
C PHE A 117 8.37 0.29 11.65
N ARG A 118 9.12 -0.10 12.70
CA ARG A 118 8.77 0.16 14.11
C ARG A 118 9.06 1.57 14.59
N LYS A 119 9.90 2.30 13.86
CA LYS A 119 10.42 3.61 14.27
C LYS A 119 9.69 4.78 13.61
N ALA A 120 8.95 4.50 12.53
CA ALA A 120 8.05 5.45 11.89
C ALA A 120 6.81 5.69 12.77
#